data_AF-A0A315D2Q9-F1
#
_entry.id   AF-A0A315D2Q9-F1
#
_cell.length_a   1.000
_cell.length_b   1.000
_cell.length_c   1.000
_cell.angle_alpha   90.00
_cell.angle_beta   90.00
_cell.angle_gamma   90.00
#
_symmetry.space_group_name_H-M   'P 1'
#
loop_
_entity.id
_entity.type
_entity.pdbx_description
1 polymer ?
#
loop_
_entity_poly.entity_id
_entity_poly.type
_entity_poly.pdbx_seq_one_letter_code
_entity_poly.pdbx_strand_id
1 'polypeptide(L)'
;MEEMTKRIAHLGFIQAIITRMGTNSFLLKGWSVTLVAAMFALAVKDADKSFMLLAYFPVFVFWWLDGFFLYTEKLYRCLYEKVASGEISSDRFILDTSIVRDDAPNILSVLFSKTLLTFHIVVVGVVLMAMYVLAM
;
A
#
# COMPACT_ATOMS: atom_id res chain seq x y z
N MET A 1 14.91 -28.54 -19.65
CA MET A 1 15.82 -27.77 -18.75
C MET A 1 15.65 -26.27 -18.98
N GLU A 2 15.74 -25.80 -20.23
CA GLU A 2 15.53 -24.39 -20.60
C GLU A 2 14.16 -23.83 -20.14
N GLU A 3 13.07 -24.58 -20.34
CA GLU A 3 11.71 -24.16 -19.94
C GLU A 3 11.60 -23.93 -18.42
N MET A 4 12.15 -24.84 -17.63
CA MET A 4 12.18 -24.71 -16.16
C MET A 4 12.97 -23.47 -15.73
N THR A 5 14.11 -23.19 -16.38
CA THR A 5 14.90 -21.99 -16.12
C THR A 5 14.14 -20.71 -16.46
N LYS A 6 13.45 -20.66 -17.61
CA LYS A 6 12.61 -19.52 -18.00
C LYS A 6 11.51 -19.28 -16.96
N ARG A 7 10.85 -20.34 -16.50
CA ARG A 7 9.81 -20.25 -15.48
C ARG A 7 10.34 -19.72 -14.15
N ILE A 8 11.47 -20.24 -13.67
CA ILE A 8 12.11 -19.74 -12.44
C ILE A 8 12.46 -18.26 -12.57
N ALA A 9 13.03 -17.84 -13.69
CA ALA A 9 13.34 -16.44 -13.96
C ALA A 9 12.08 -15.56 -13.98
N HIS A 10 11.02 -16.01 -14.64
CA HIS A 10 9.75 -15.29 -14.74
C HIS A 10 9.10 -15.10 -13.36
N LEU A 11 9.03 -16.16 -12.56
CA LEU A 11 8.56 -16.09 -11.17
C LEU A 11 9.45 -15.16 -10.33
N GLY A 12 10.76 -15.17 -10.55
CA GLY A 12 11.70 -14.24 -9.91
C GLY A 12 11.40 -12.77 -10.23
N PHE A 13 11.08 -12.44 -11.48
CA PHE A 13 10.70 -11.08 -11.87
C PHE A 13 9.39 -10.63 -11.22
N ILE A 14 8.37 -11.50 -11.20
CA ILE A 14 7.10 -11.21 -10.55
C ILE A 14 7.31 -11.02 -9.04
N GLN A 15 8.09 -11.90 -8.40
CA GLN A 15 8.41 -11.81 -6.98
C GLN A 15 9.16 -10.51 -6.64
N ALA A 16 10.08 -10.05 -7.49
CA ALA A 16 10.77 -8.78 -7.29
C ALA A 16 9.78 -7.59 -7.27
N ILE A 17 8.76 -7.62 -8.13
CA ILE A 17 7.70 -6.60 -8.15
C ILE A 17 6.85 -6.69 -6.88
N ILE A 18 6.43 -7.88 -6.46
CA ILE A 18 5.67 -8.10 -5.21
C ILE A 18 6.44 -7.51 -4.02
N THR A 19 7.72 -7.82 -3.89
CA THR A 19 8.59 -7.29 -2.84
C THR A 19 8.63 -5.75 -2.89
N ARG A 20 8.78 -5.15 -4.07
CA ARG A 20 8.78 -3.69 -4.25
C ARG A 20 7.44 -3.06 -3.84
N MET A 21 6.30 -3.71 -4.12
CA MET A 21 4.98 -3.22 -3.68
C MET A 21 4.88 -3.23 -2.15
N GLY A 22 5.29 -4.33 -1.51
CA GLY A 22 5.32 -4.44 -0.05
C GLY A 22 6.23 -3.40 0.60
N THR A 23 7.44 -3.18 0.05
CA THR A 23 8.37 -2.15 0.54
C THR A 23 7.78 -0.74 0.43
N ASN A 24 7.19 -0.37 -0.72
CA ASN A 24 6.57 0.96 -0.87
C ASN A 24 5.38 1.15 0.08
N SER A 25 4.52 0.12 0.21
CA SER A 25 3.42 0.11 1.17
C SER A 25 3.90 0.34 2.62
N PHE A 26 5.01 -0.29 3.01
CA PHE A 26 5.62 -0.07 4.34
C PHE A 26 6.19 1.34 4.49
N LEU A 27 6.90 1.86 3.49
CA LEU A 27 7.47 3.21 3.51
C LEU A 27 6.38 4.28 3.65
N LEU A 28 5.26 4.14 2.96
CA LEU A 28 4.14 5.08 3.08
C LEU A 28 3.57 5.14 4.51
N LYS A 29 3.46 3.99 5.18
CA LYS A 29 3.04 3.94 6.59
C LYS A 29 4.00 4.72 7.48
N GLY A 30 5.31 4.56 7.25
CA GLY A 30 6.35 5.34 7.94
C GLY A 30 6.19 6.85 7.71
N TRP A 31 6.08 7.27 6.45
CA TRP A 31 5.89 8.69 6.09
C TRP A 31 4.60 9.28 6.64
N SER A 32 3.52 8.49 6.72
CA SER A 32 2.28 8.91 7.35
C SER A 32 2.48 9.28 8.82
N VAL A 33 3.16 8.43 9.59
CA VAL A 33 3.43 8.70 11.00
C VAL A 33 4.37 9.90 11.16
N THR A 34 5.42 9.99 10.35
CA THR A 34 6.39 11.10 10.39
C THR A 34 5.73 12.44 10.09
N LEU A 35 4.90 12.54 9.05
CA LEU A 35 4.24 13.80 8.70
C LEU A 35 3.17 14.19 9.72
N VAL A 36 2.42 13.22 10.27
CA VAL A 36 1.48 13.50 11.38
C VAL A 36 2.22 14.02 12.61
N ALA A 37 3.35 13.42 12.99
CA ALA A 37 4.16 13.88 14.10
C ALA A 37 4.74 15.29 13.87
N ALA A 38 5.19 15.60 12.65
CA ALA A 38 5.67 16.93 12.28
C ALA A 38 4.55 17.98 12.39
N MET A 39 3.34 17.67 11.90
CA MET A 39 2.18 18.58 12.02
C MET A 39 1.79 18.81 13.48
N PHE A 40 1.84 17.77 14.31
CA PHE A 40 1.60 17.91 15.75
C PHE A 40 2.62 18.85 16.42
N ALA A 41 3.91 18.69 16.11
CA ALA A 41 4.95 19.57 16.64
C ALA A 41 4.76 21.04 16.22
N LEU A 42 4.33 21.28 14.97
CA LEU A 42 4.01 22.63 14.49
C LEU A 42 2.79 23.22 15.19
N ALA A 43 1.72 22.45 15.36
CA ALA A 43 0.50 22.93 16.00
C ALA A 43 0.70 23.33 17.47
N VAL A 44 1.57 22.62 18.20
CA VAL A 44 1.95 23.00 19.58
C VAL A 44 2.76 24.29 19.58
N LYS A 45 3.67 24.46 18.62
CA LYS A 45 4.58 25.62 18.57
C LYS A 45 3.86 26.92 18.22
N ASP A 46 2.98 26.89 17.21
CA ASP A 46 2.35 28.08 16.66
C ASP A 46 0.96 28.37 17.28
N ALA A 47 0.48 27.52 18.19
CA ALA A 47 -0.82 27.58 18.87
C ALA A 47 -2.04 27.68 17.92
N ASP A 48 -1.86 27.43 16.63
CA ASP A 48 -2.92 27.45 15.63
C ASP A 48 -3.39 26.02 15.31
N LYS A 49 -4.61 25.72 15.78
CA LYS A 49 -5.30 24.44 15.60
C LYS A 49 -5.55 24.12 14.12
N SER A 50 -5.50 25.13 13.23
CA SER A 50 -5.65 24.94 11.78
C SER A 50 -4.53 24.08 11.19
N PHE A 51 -3.31 24.10 11.77
CA PHE A 51 -2.22 23.22 11.33
C PHE A 51 -2.49 21.74 11.61
N MET A 52 -3.23 21.41 12.66
CA MET A 52 -3.64 20.03 12.92
C MET A 52 -4.64 19.51 11.89
N LEU A 53 -5.51 20.37 11.34
CA LEU A 53 -6.42 19.97 10.26
C LEU A 53 -5.63 19.57 8.99
N LEU A 54 -4.46 20.17 8.77
CA LEU A 54 -3.59 19.82 7.66
C LEU A 54 -3.02 18.40 7.78
N ALA A 55 -2.95 17.83 8.99
CA ALA A 55 -2.48 16.46 9.23
C ALA A 55 -3.40 15.39 8.61
N TYR A 56 -4.68 15.71 8.35
CA TYR A 56 -5.59 14.79 7.68
C TYR A 56 -5.24 14.58 6.20
N PHE A 57 -4.68 15.59 5.54
CA PHE A 57 -4.32 15.50 4.13
C PHE A 57 -3.34 14.34 3.84
N PRO A 58 -2.15 14.25 4.48
CA PRO A 58 -1.23 13.15 4.24
C PRO A 58 -1.83 11.80 4.67
N VAL A 59 -2.69 11.75 5.70
CA VAL A 59 -3.34 10.51 6.14
C VAL A 59 -4.22 9.91 5.04
N PHE A 60 -5.08 10.73 4.40
CA PHE A 60 -5.94 10.24 3.31
C PHE A 60 -5.14 9.91 2.05
N VAL A 61 -4.16 10.74 1.69
CA VAL A 61 -3.31 10.51 0.51
C VAL A 61 -2.53 9.20 0.67
N PHE A 62 -1.92 8.96 1.82
CA PHE A 62 -1.17 7.73 2.06
C PHE A 62 -2.05 6.51 2.20
N TRP A 63 -3.27 6.63 2.73
CA TRP A 63 -4.22 5.52 2.72
C TRP A 63 -4.55 5.08 1.28
N TRP A 64 -4.85 6.04 0.41
CA TRP A 64 -5.11 5.73 -0.99
C TRP A 64 -3.92 5.04 -1.67
N LEU A 65 -2.72 5.59 -1.50
CA LEU A 65 -1.50 5.04 -2.10
C LEU A 65 -1.16 3.65 -1.53
N ASP A 66 -1.33 3.44 -0.22
CA ASP A 66 -1.11 2.15 0.43
C ASP A 66 -2.09 1.09 -0.12
N GLY A 67 -3.35 1.47 -0.32
CA GLY A 67 -4.34 0.63 -1.00
C GLY A 67 -3.97 0.30 -2.44
N PHE A 68 -3.45 1.27 -3.20
CA PHE A 68 -2.97 1.05 -4.55
C PHE A 68 -1.81 0.04 -4.60
N PHE A 69 -0.82 0.16 -3.70
CA PHE A 69 0.31 -0.77 -3.63
C PHE A 69 -0.15 -2.18 -3.25
N LEU A 70 -1.04 -2.30 -2.26
CA LEU A 70 -1.58 -3.61 -1.85
C LEU A 70 -2.45 -4.25 -2.94
N TYR A 71 -3.22 -3.47 -3.69
CA TYR A 71 -4.02 -3.97 -4.81
C TYR A 71 -3.12 -4.47 -5.94
N THR A 72 -2.10 -3.68 -6.29
CA THR A 72 -1.11 -4.06 -7.30
C THR A 72 -0.35 -5.32 -6.88
N GLU A 73 0.04 -5.43 -5.61
CA GLU A 73 0.66 -6.63 -5.07
C GLU A 73 -0.23 -7.87 -5.26
N LYS A 74 -1.53 -7.76 -4.95
CA LYS A 74 -2.50 -8.86 -5.12
C LYS A 74 -2.65 -9.29 -6.58
N LEU A 75 -2.69 -8.34 -7.52
CA LEU A 75 -2.67 -8.64 -8.95
C LEU A 75 -1.42 -9.45 -9.35
N TYR A 76 -0.24 -9.04 -8.89
CA TYR A 76 0.99 -9.78 -9.18
C TYR A 76 1.04 -11.14 -8.48
N ARG A 77 0.41 -11.31 -7.31
CA ARG A 77 0.23 -12.63 -6.69
C ARG A 77 -0.63 -13.56 -7.55
N CYS A 78 -1.74 -13.07 -8.11
CA CYS A 78 -2.55 -13.83 -9.06
C CYS A 78 -1.75 -14.20 -10.33
N LEU A 79 -0.96 -13.26 -10.87
CA LEU A 79 -0.07 -13.52 -12.01
C LEU A 79 0.98 -14.59 -11.67
N TYR A 80 1.58 -14.50 -10.48
CA TYR A 80 2.55 -15.46 -9.98
C TYR A 80 1.95 -16.87 -9.93
N GLU A 81 0.75 -17.00 -9.35
CA GLU A 81 0.03 -18.28 -9.25
C GLU A 81 -0.24 -18.89 -10.62
N LYS A 82 -0.70 -18.11 -11.60
CA LYS A 82 -0.96 -18.61 -12.98
C LYS A 82 0.31 -19.00 -13.74
N VAL A 83 1.43 -18.30 -13.52
CA VAL A 83 2.72 -18.70 -14.08
C VAL A 83 3.23 -19.99 -13.39
N ALA A 84 3.00 -20.11 -12.08
CA ALA A 84 3.38 -21.28 -11.29
C ALA A 84 2.49 -22.51 -11.55
N SER A 85 1.23 -22.34 -11.97
CA SER A 85 0.38 -23.45 -12.42
C SER A 85 0.71 -23.87 -13.86
N GLY A 86 1.31 -22.97 -14.66
CA GLY A 86 1.60 -23.19 -16.07
C GLY A 86 0.48 -22.72 -17.00
N GLU A 87 -0.58 -22.10 -16.46
CA GLU A 87 -1.63 -21.45 -17.26
C GLU A 87 -1.07 -20.30 -18.12
N ILE A 88 -0.04 -19.60 -17.62
CA ILE A 88 0.68 -18.56 -18.38
C ILE A 88 2.08 -19.04 -18.71
N SER A 89 2.38 -19.12 -20.01
CA SER A 89 3.73 -19.46 -20.50
C SER A 89 4.77 -18.40 -20.11
N SER A 90 5.98 -18.87 -19.82
CA SER A 90 7.14 -18.03 -19.50
C SER A 90 8.00 -17.65 -20.71
N ASP A 91 7.59 -17.99 -21.94
CA ASP A 91 8.38 -17.70 -23.15
C ASP A 91 8.51 -16.20 -23.44
N ARG A 92 7.50 -15.41 -23.05
CA ARG A 92 7.45 -13.96 -23.29
C ARG A 92 7.65 -13.11 -22.03
N PHE A 93 7.84 -13.74 -20.86
CA PHE A 93 8.00 -13.05 -19.56
C PHE A 93 6.94 -11.95 -19.34
N ILE A 94 5.66 -12.28 -19.52
CA ILE A 94 4.55 -11.32 -19.46
C ILE A 94 4.38 -10.80 -18.03
N LEU A 95 4.54 -9.50 -17.85
CA LEU A 95 4.31 -8.79 -16.57
C LEU A 95 3.03 -7.96 -16.57
N ASP A 96 2.21 -8.08 -17.61
CA ASP A 96 0.90 -7.42 -17.68
C ASP A 96 -0.07 -8.09 -16.71
N THR A 97 -0.64 -7.32 -15.78
CA THR A 97 -1.60 -7.80 -14.80
C THR A 97 -3.05 -7.69 -15.27
N SER A 98 -3.31 -7.07 -16.42
CA SER A 98 -4.66 -6.94 -16.99
C SER A 98 -5.32 -8.29 -17.24
N ILE A 99 -4.52 -9.32 -17.57
CA ILE A 99 -4.95 -10.70 -17.85
C ILE A 99 -5.37 -11.50 -16.60
N VAL A 100 -5.08 -10.98 -15.40
CA VAL A 100 -5.47 -11.60 -14.11
C VAL A 100 -6.33 -10.68 -13.26
N ARG A 101 -6.86 -9.61 -13.86
CA ARG A 101 -7.61 -8.58 -13.14
C ARG A 101 -8.87 -9.14 -12.49
N ASP A 102 -9.55 -10.04 -13.18
CA ASP A 102 -10.82 -10.62 -12.70
C ASP A 102 -10.62 -11.67 -11.60
N ASP A 103 -9.39 -12.18 -11.44
CA ASP A 103 -9.03 -13.11 -10.36
C ASP A 103 -8.65 -12.37 -9.06
N ALA A 104 -8.35 -11.07 -9.15
CA ALA A 104 -7.94 -10.25 -8.01
C ALA A 104 -9.14 -9.54 -7.37
N PRO A 105 -9.09 -9.24 -6.06
CA PRO A 105 -10.14 -8.47 -5.41
C PRO A 105 -10.18 -7.03 -5.91
N ASN A 106 -11.37 -6.44 -5.92
CA ASN A 106 -11.59 -5.05 -6.30
C ASN A 106 -10.78 -4.07 -5.44
N ILE A 107 -10.27 -2.99 -6.05
CA ILE A 107 -9.49 -1.94 -5.37
C ILE A 107 -10.18 -1.37 -4.13
N LEU A 108 -11.51 -1.17 -4.19
CA LEU A 108 -12.29 -0.69 -3.04
C LEU A 108 -12.27 -1.69 -1.88
N SER A 109 -12.40 -2.98 -2.17
CA SER A 109 -12.30 -4.01 -1.12
C SER A 109 -10.90 -4.06 -0.50
N VAL A 110 -9.87 -3.70 -1.24
CA VAL A 110 -8.49 -3.63 -0.73
C VAL A 110 -8.28 -2.40 0.14
N LEU A 111 -8.76 -1.23 -0.31
CA LEU A 111 -8.70 0.03 0.44
C LEU A 111 -9.36 -0.09 1.81
N PHE A 112 -10.50 -0.78 1.89
CA PHE A 112 -11.24 -1.04 3.13
C PHE A 112 -10.92 -2.40 3.75
N SER A 113 -9.78 -3.00 3.42
CA SER A 113 -9.35 -4.26 4.05
C SER A 113 -9.00 -4.06 5.53
N LYS A 114 -9.20 -5.11 6.34
CA LYS A 114 -8.91 -5.08 7.78
C LYS A 114 -7.48 -4.60 8.09
N THR A 115 -6.50 -4.98 7.28
CA THR A 115 -5.10 -4.61 7.49
C THR A 115 -4.86 -3.12 7.31
N LEU A 116 -5.40 -2.52 6.25
CA LEU A 116 -5.26 -1.09 5.99
C LEU A 116 -6.10 -0.25 6.95
N LEU A 117 -7.32 -0.69 7.24
CA LEU A 117 -8.22 0.00 8.16
C LEU A 117 -7.62 0.07 9.56
N THR A 118 -7.09 -1.02 10.11
CA THR A 118 -6.49 -1.01 11.45
C THR A 118 -5.38 0.04 11.55
N PHE A 119 -4.50 0.12 10.56
CA PHE A 119 -3.41 1.11 10.58
C PHE A 119 -3.95 2.54 10.47
N HIS A 120 -4.77 2.84 9.46
CA HIS A 120 -5.21 4.21 9.21
C HIS A 120 -6.21 4.72 10.25
N ILE A 121 -7.06 3.86 10.81
CA ILE A 121 -7.95 4.22 11.93
C ILE A 121 -7.11 4.60 13.16
N VAL A 122 -6.04 3.88 13.46
CA VAL A 122 -5.14 4.23 14.57
C VAL A 122 -4.49 5.59 14.32
N VAL A 123 -3.98 5.85 13.12
CA VAL A 123 -3.39 7.16 12.78
C VAL A 123 -4.41 8.29 12.89
N VAL A 124 -5.62 8.11 12.35
CA VAL A 124 -6.72 9.09 12.49
C VAL A 124 -7.09 9.29 13.96
N GLY A 125 -7.14 8.22 14.75
CA GLY A 125 -7.42 8.28 16.18
C GLY A 125 -6.37 9.09 16.95
N VAL A 126 -5.09 8.97 16.60
CA VAL A 126 -4.00 9.79 17.17
C VAL A 126 -4.18 11.27 16.79
N VAL A 127 -4.52 11.58 15.55
CA VAL A 127 -4.79 12.96 15.11
C VAL A 127 -5.98 13.55 15.88
N LEU A 128 -7.07 12.79 16.05
CA LEU A 128 -8.24 13.21 16.82
C LEU A 128 -7.92 13.44 18.30
N MET A 129 -7.16 12.53 18.92
CA MET A 129 -6.71 12.65 20.30
C MET A 129 -5.85 13.90 20.49
N ALA A 130 -4.91 14.15 19.57
CA ALA A 130 -4.06 15.34 19.59
C ALA A 130 -4.88 16.63 19.47
N MET A 131 -5.88 16.68 18.59
CA MET A 131 -6.78 17.83 18.48
C MET A 131 -7.59 18.05 19.76
N TYR A 132 -8.10 16.98 20.38
CA TYR A 132 -8.84 17.07 21.65
C TYR A 132 -7.96 17.64 22.76
N VAL A 133 -6.71 17.16 22.89
CA VAL A 133 -5.74 17.66 23.88
C VAL A 133 -5.40 19.13 23.67
N LEU A 134 -5.23 19.56 22.42
CA LEU A 134 -4.99 20.98 22.09
C LEU A 134 -6.23 21.86 22.25
N ALA A 135 -7.43 21.26 22.30
CA ALA A 135 -8.69 21.99 22.43
C ALA A 135 -9.05 22.36 23.87
N MET A 136 -8.57 21.57 24.84
CA MET A 136 -8.67 21.85 26.29
C MET A 136 -7.73 22.97 26.71
#